data_AF-Q9UXQ8-F1
#
_entry.id   AF-Q9UXQ8-F1
#
_cell.length_a   1.000
_cell.length_b   1.000
_cell.length_c   1.000
_cell.angle_alpha   90.00
_cell.angle_beta   90.00
_cell.angle_gamma   90.00
#
_symmetry.space_group_name_H-M   'P 1'
#
loop_
_entity.id
_entity.type
_entity.pdbx_description
1 polymer ?
#
loop_
_entity_poly.entity_id
_entity_poly.type
_entity_poly.pdbx_seq_one_letter_code
_entity_poly.pdbx_strand_id
1 'polypeptide(L)'
;MIIHVTYLSGYITGIISSIIISAILGLPLAPERPARHSWTPSAIFPAPIIAMGLVAICIKLGVTGMYGGVDLGVVSGLLAALMTAYFLEDIFPRPEDL
;
A
#
# COMPACT_ATOMS: atom_id res chain seq x y z
N MET A 1 19.61 -14.97 0.92
CA MET A 1 18.51 -15.50 0.08
C MET A 1 17.33 -15.97 0.93
N ILE A 2 17.54 -16.85 1.91
CA ILE A 2 16.48 -17.42 2.76
C ILE A 2 15.59 -16.33 3.37
N ILE A 3 16.19 -15.32 4.02
CA ILE A 3 15.44 -14.21 4.66
C ILE A 3 14.48 -13.49 3.69
N HIS A 4 14.88 -13.24 2.44
CA HIS A 4 14.05 -12.54 1.47
C HIS A 4 12.90 -13.39 0.94
N VAL A 5 13.14 -14.69 0.70
CA VAL A 5 12.07 -15.62 0.28
C VAL A 5 11.06 -15.82 1.41
N THR A 6 11.53 -15.85 2.67
CA THR A 6 10.66 -15.98 3.85
C THR A 6 9.65 -14.85 3.96
N TYR A 7 10.01 -13.61 3.59
CA TYR A 7 9.12 -12.45 3.73
C TYR A 7 8.40 -12.04 2.45
N LEU A 8 8.59 -12.78 1.36
CA LEU A 8 7.84 -12.55 0.12
C LEU A 8 6.32 -12.62 0.36
N SER A 9 5.89 -13.53 1.23
CA SER A 9 4.50 -13.64 1.69
C SER A 9 3.97 -12.34 2.32
N GLY A 10 4.79 -11.63 3.11
CA GLY A 10 4.42 -10.36 3.71
C GLY A 10 4.21 -9.26 2.68
N TYR A 11 5.09 -9.16 1.68
CA TYR A 11 4.90 -8.21 0.56
C TYR A 11 3.65 -8.52 -0.25
N ILE A 12 3.45 -9.78 -0.65
CA ILE A 12 2.25 -10.21 -1.40
C ILE A 12 0.98 -9.94 -0.59
N THR A 13 0.99 -10.25 0.70
CA THR A 13 -0.14 -9.98 1.60
C THR A 13 -0.39 -8.48 1.73
N GLY A 14 0.64 -7.66 1.85
CA GLY A 14 0.52 -6.20 1.89
C GLY A 14 -0.10 -5.63 0.61
N ILE A 15 0.33 -6.11 -0.55
CA ILE A 15 -0.27 -5.74 -1.85
C ILE A 15 -1.76 -6.11 -1.85
N ILE A 16 -2.10 -7.38 -1.62
CA ILE A 16 -3.48 -7.87 -1.72
C ILE A 16 -4.39 -7.17 -0.70
N SER A 17 -3.96 -7.07 0.56
CA SER A 17 -4.74 -6.42 1.62
C SER A 17 -4.95 -4.93 1.35
N SER A 18 -3.93 -4.20 0.88
CA SER A 18 -4.08 -2.78 0.54
C SER A 18 -5.09 -2.55 -0.59
N ILE A 19 -5.13 -3.43 -1.60
CA ILE A 19 -6.10 -3.35 -2.71
C ILE A 19 -7.51 -3.63 -2.19
N ILE A 20 -7.70 -4.72 -1.44
CA ILE A 20 -9.02 -5.11 -0.91
C ILE A 20 -9.56 -4.02 0.01
N ILE A 21 -8.74 -3.52 0.94
CA ILE A 21 -9.16 -2.50 1.91
C ILE A 21 -9.43 -1.17 1.20
N SER A 22 -8.58 -0.75 0.25
CA SER A 22 -8.86 0.45 -0.55
C SER A 22 -10.17 0.36 -1.33
N ALA A 23 -10.48 -0.82 -1.89
CA ALA A 23 -11.75 -1.04 -2.58
C ALA A 23 -12.95 -0.98 -1.62
N ILE A 24 -12.83 -1.53 -0.40
CA ILE A 24 -13.86 -1.43 0.65
C ILE A 24 -14.06 0.03 1.08
N LEU A 25 -12.98 0.82 1.13
CA LEU A 25 -13.02 2.26 1.44
C LEU A 25 -13.58 3.11 0.27
N GLY A 26 -13.94 2.49 -0.86
CA GLY A 26 -14.58 3.17 -1.98
C GLY A 26 -13.63 3.81 -2.98
N LEU A 27 -12.32 3.51 -2.91
CA LEU A 27 -11.39 3.96 -3.94
C LEU A 27 -11.67 3.21 -5.25
N PRO A 28 -11.57 3.90 -6.41
CA PRO A 28 -11.68 3.23 -7.70
C PRO A 28 -10.57 2.17 -7.82
N LEU A 29 -10.88 1.03 -8.43
CA LEU A 29 -9.92 -0.07 -8.52
C LEU A 29 -8.67 0.34 -9.31
N ALA A 30 -8.87 1.07 -10.41
CA ALA A 30 -7.81 1.61 -11.26
C ALA A 30 -8.02 3.12 -11.49
N PRO A 31 -6.97 3.88 -11.83
CA PRO A 31 -7.09 5.30 -12.18
C PRO A 31 -7.96 5.49 -13.44
N GLU A 32 -8.74 6.58 -13.49
CA GLU A 32 -9.62 6.90 -14.62
C GLU A 32 -8.85 7.24 -15.91
N ARG A 33 -7.65 7.80 -15.76
CA ARG A 33 -6.75 8.16 -16.86
C ARG A 33 -5.41 7.46 -16.66
N PRO A 34 -4.58 7.30 -17.70
CA PRO A 34 -3.23 6.78 -17.53
C PRO A 34 -2.51 7.51 -16.39
N ALA A 35 -1.84 6.78 -15.50
CA ALA A 35 -1.32 7.31 -14.23
C ALA A 35 -0.54 8.62 -14.34
N ARG A 36 0.16 8.87 -15.46
CA ARG A 36 0.87 10.12 -15.74
C ARG A 36 -0.02 11.36 -15.88
N HIS A 37 -1.33 11.20 -16.03
CA HIS A 37 -2.33 12.27 -16.22
C HIS A 37 -3.48 12.18 -15.21
N SER A 38 -3.33 11.40 -14.14
CA SER A 38 -4.35 11.22 -13.12
C SER A 38 -3.73 11.45 -11.75
N TRP A 39 -4.30 12.38 -10.98
CA TRP A 39 -4.01 12.51 -9.55
C TRP A 39 -4.94 11.65 -8.69
N THR A 40 -5.99 11.07 -9.29
CA THR A 40 -7.00 10.28 -8.57
C THR A 40 -6.36 9.05 -7.91
N PRO A 41 -6.35 8.97 -6.57
CA PRO A 41 -5.88 7.78 -5.88
C PRO A 41 -6.77 6.58 -6.19
N SER A 42 -6.17 5.40 -6.31
CA SER A 42 -6.86 4.15 -6.65
C SER A 42 -6.40 3.01 -5.76
N ALA A 43 -7.16 1.93 -5.73
CA ALA A 43 -6.81 0.75 -4.97
C ALA A 43 -5.50 0.08 -5.45
N ILE A 44 -5.21 0.14 -6.76
CA ILE A 44 -4.00 -0.43 -7.35
C ILE A 44 -2.79 0.52 -7.21
N PHE A 45 -3.01 1.83 -7.08
CA PHE A 45 -1.94 2.80 -6.90
C PHE A 45 -2.44 4.07 -6.18
N PRO A 46 -1.72 4.57 -5.14
CA PRO A 46 -0.41 4.12 -4.65
C PRO A 46 -0.44 3.10 -3.49
N ALA A 47 -1.61 2.68 -2.99
CA ALA A 47 -1.73 1.90 -1.75
C ALA A 47 -0.79 0.66 -1.68
N PRO A 48 -0.65 -0.18 -2.72
CA PRO A 48 0.24 -1.34 -2.67
C PRO A 48 1.73 -0.97 -2.52
N ILE A 49 2.14 0.15 -3.10
CA ILE A 49 3.53 0.61 -3.03
C ILE A 49 3.85 1.09 -1.61
N ILE A 50 2.93 1.85 -1.01
CA ILE A 50 3.06 2.30 0.38
C ILE A 50 3.11 1.08 1.30
N ALA A 51 2.24 0.08 1.09
CA ALA A 51 2.24 -1.16 1.88
C ALA A 51 3.57 -1.91 1.78
N MET A 52 4.12 -2.06 0.57
CA MET A 52 5.44 -2.68 0.37
C MET A 52 6.55 -1.89 1.08
N GLY A 53 6.51 -0.55 1.02
CA GLY A 53 7.46 0.31 1.72
C GLY A 53 7.41 0.12 3.24
N LEU A 54 6.21 0.08 3.81
CA LEU A 54 6.01 -0.15 5.25
C LEU A 54 6.52 -1.53 5.68
N VAL A 55 6.19 -2.59 4.94
CA VAL A 55 6.72 -3.95 5.19
C VAL A 55 8.26 -3.95 5.14
N ALA A 56 8.85 -3.29 4.14
CA ALA A 56 10.31 -3.21 4.01
C ALA A 56 10.96 -2.51 5.20
N ILE A 57 10.38 -1.41 5.68
CA ILE A 57 10.86 -0.69 6.87
C ILE A 57 10.82 -1.61 8.09
N CYS A 58 9.71 -2.30 8.34
CA CYS A 58 9.57 -3.23 9.47
C CYS A 58 10.65 -4.32 9.43
N ILE A 59 10.80 -5.00 8.29
CA ILE A 59 11.80 -6.08 8.13
C ILE A 59 13.22 -5.56 8.36
N LYS A 60 13.53 -4.36 7.85
CA LYS A 60 14.85 -3.74 8.05
C LYS A 60 15.12 -3.34 9.50
N LEU A 61 14.08 -2.97 10.24
CA LEU A 61 14.16 -2.72 11.69
C LEU A 61 14.16 -4.01 12.53
N GLY A 62 14.16 -5.19 11.90
CA GLY A 62 14.15 -6.48 12.59
C GLY A 62 12.76 -6.92 13.07
N VAL A 63 11.71 -6.21 12.69
CA VAL A 63 10.32 -6.57 12.96
C VAL A 63 9.83 -7.45 11.81
N THR A 64 9.65 -8.74 12.09
CA THR A 64 9.39 -9.76 11.05
C THR A 64 8.00 -10.40 11.15
N GLY A 65 7.29 -10.14 12.25
CA GLY A 65 5.95 -10.69 12.49
C GLY A 65 5.97 -12.15 12.94
N MET A 66 4.81 -12.64 13.36
CA MET A 66 4.63 -14.01 13.88
C MET A 66 4.42 -15.04 12.76
N TYR A 67 3.98 -14.59 11.58
CA TYR A 67 3.56 -15.47 10.48
C TYR A 67 4.38 -15.23 9.21
N GLY A 68 5.70 -15.11 9.36
CA GLY A 68 6.60 -14.88 8.22
C GLY A 68 6.29 -13.55 7.49
N GLY A 69 5.88 -12.53 8.23
CA GLY A 69 5.55 -11.21 7.68
C GLY A 69 4.15 -11.06 7.13
N VAL A 70 3.30 -12.10 7.13
CA VAL A 70 1.90 -12.01 6.66
C VAL A 70 1.11 -11.03 7.51
N ASP A 71 1.25 -11.11 8.84
CA ASP A 71 0.65 -10.18 9.80
C ASP A 71 1.11 -8.73 9.58
N LEU A 72 2.42 -8.54 9.35
CA LEU A 72 2.95 -7.23 8.97
C LEU A 72 2.39 -6.74 7.63
N GLY A 73 2.19 -7.65 6.68
CA GLY A 73 1.56 -7.37 5.39
C GLY A 73 0.15 -6.84 5.58
N VAL A 74 -0.69 -7.52 6.35
CA VAL A 74 -2.08 -7.09 6.62
C VAL A 74 -2.11 -5.71 7.28
N VAL A 75 -1.29 -5.50 8.32
CA VAL A 75 -1.24 -4.20 9.03
C VAL A 75 -0.74 -3.10 8.11
N SER A 76 0.33 -3.37 7.35
CA SER A 76 0.88 -2.40 6.39
C SER A 76 -0.10 -2.08 5.28
N GLY A 77 -0.87 -3.07 4.80
CA GLY A 77 -1.89 -2.87 3.78
C GLY A 77 -3.07 -2.05 4.29
N LEU A 78 -3.51 -2.29 5.53
CA LEU A 78 -4.50 -1.45 6.20
C LEU A 78 -4.03 0.00 6.33
N LEU A 79 -2.84 0.22 6.87
CA LEU A 79 -2.28 1.56 7.03
C LEU A 79 -2.12 2.26 5.69
N ALA A 80 -1.62 1.56 4.67
CA ALA A 80 -1.46 2.11 3.33
C ALA A 80 -2.78 2.48 2.66
N ALA A 81 -3.82 1.67 2.84
CA ALA A 81 -5.16 1.96 2.32
C ALA A 81 -5.77 3.19 3.01
N LEU A 82 -5.66 3.29 4.34
CA LEU A 82 -6.12 4.47 5.08
C LEU A 82 -5.36 5.74 4.69
N MET A 83 -4.03 5.65 4.56
CA MET A 83 -3.20 6.74 4.07
C MET A 83 -3.66 7.19 2.68
N THR A 84 -3.89 6.23 1.77
CA THR A 84 -4.32 6.53 0.40
C THR A 84 -5.70 7.16 0.35
N ALA A 85 -6.64 6.69 1.17
CA ALA A 85 -8.02 7.14 1.19
C ALA A 85 -8.21 8.53 1.80
N TYR A 86 -7.45 8.86 2.85
CA TYR A 86 -7.76 10.01 3.69
C TYR A 86 -6.63 11.02 3.84
N PHE A 87 -5.38 10.62 3.71
CA PHE A 87 -4.24 11.49 4.02
C PHE A 87 -3.37 11.82 2.80
N LEU A 88 -3.54 11.10 1.69
CA LEU A 88 -2.66 11.24 0.54
C LEU A 88 -2.77 12.63 -0.08
N GLU A 89 -3.98 13.13 -0.29
CA GLU A 89 -4.20 14.48 -0.85
C GLU A 89 -3.86 15.59 0.15
N ASP A 90 -3.84 15.33 1.47
CA ASP A 90 -3.37 16.30 2.47
C ASP A 90 -1.83 16.44 2.44
N ILE A 91 -1.11 15.34 2.22
CA ILE A 91 0.36 15.33 2.16
C ILE A 91 0.86 15.76 0.77
N PHE A 92 0.16 15.31 -0.27
CA PHE A 92 0.47 15.56 -1.68
C PHE A 92 -0.76 16.17 -2.37
N PRO A 93 -0.98 17.48 -2.20
CA PRO A 93 -2.15 18.14 -2.76
C PRO A 93 -2.16 18.02 -4.28
N ARG A 94 -3.37 17.91 -4.84
CA ARG A 94 -3.58 17.91 -6.29
C ARG A 94 -3.01 19.19 -6.88
N PRO A 95 -2.26 19.13 -7.99
CA PRO A 95 -1.87 20.32 -8.72
C PRO A 95 -3.12 21.14 -9.04
N GLU A 96 -3.09 22.45 -8.76
CA GLU A 96 -4.15 23.35 -9.21
C GLU A 96 -4.20 23.30 -10.75
N ASP A 97 -5.40 23.12 -11.30
CA ASP A 97 -5.63 23.24 -12.75
C ASP A 97 -5.34 24.70 -13.14
N LEU A 98 -4.12 24.98 -13.61
CA LEU A 98 -3.76 26.25 -14.25
C LEU A 98 -4.42 26.38 -15.63
#